data_AF-A0A850B810-F1
#
_entry.id   AF-A0A850B810-F1
#
_cell.length_a   1.000
_cell.length_b   1.000
_cell.length_c   1.000
_cell.angle_alpha   90.00
_cell.angle_beta   90.00
_cell.angle_gamma   90.00
#
_symmetry.space_group_name_H-M   'P 1'
#
loop_
_entity.id
_entity.type
_entity.pdbx_description
1 polymer ?
#
loop_
_entity_poly.entity_id
_entity_poly.type
_entity_poly.pdbx_seq_one_letter_code
_entity_poly.pdbx_strand_id
1 'polypeptide(L)'
;MAIQTNSELEVVLQDIILKVDRTLHERYCTPLEAAVRDLRVIAQVLKRNEKLTPQHVRSLLSASTAVRDNLQSDEVFDRMLDIEDYIQANK
;
A
#
# COMPACT_ATOMS: atom_id res chain seq x y z
N MET A 1 -7.69 -6.77 9.70
CA MET A 1 -8.58 -7.87 9.25
C MET A 1 -7.78 -8.58 8.18
N ALA A 2 -7.31 -9.81 8.44
CA ALA A 2 -6.31 -10.43 7.57
C ALA A 2 -6.85 -10.58 6.14
N ILE A 3 -6.09 -10.12 5.16
CA ILE A 3 -6.42 -10.22 3.74
C ILE A 3 -6.33 -11.70 3.33
N GLN A 4 -7.33 -12.21 2.63
CA GLN A 4 -7.42 -13.63 2.26
C GLN A 4 -7.38 -13.87 0.75
N THR A 5 -7.64 -12.83 -0.06
CA THR A 5 -7.66 -12.93 -1.52
C THR A 5 -6.94 -11.76 -2.21
N ASN A 6 -6.48 -11.99 -3.45
CA ASN A 6 -5.88 -10.93 -4.28
C ASN A 6 -6.88 -9.78 -4.57
N SER A 7 -8.18 -10.08 -4.62
CA SER A 7 -9.22 -9.06 -4.82
C SER A 7 -9.40 -8.18 -3.60
N GLU A 8 -9.39 -8.76 -2.38
CA GLU A 8 -9.38 -7.99 -1.14
C GLU A 8 -8.11 -7.14 -1.03
N LEU A 9 -6.96 -7.72 -1.39
CA LEU A 9 -5.70 -7.00 -1.41
C LEU A 9 -5.77 -5.77 -2.33
N GLU A 10 -6.30 -5.92 -3.53
CA GLU A 10 -6.47 -4.81 -4.49
C GLU A 10 -7.38 -3.71 -3.92
N VAL A 11 -8.51 -4.09 -3.30
CA VAL A 11 -9.46 -3.13 -2.70
C VAL A 11 -8.81 -2.35 -1.56
N VAL A 12 -8.09 -3.04 -0.66
CA VAL A 12 -7.40 -2.38 0.46
C VAL A 12 -6.31 -1.45 -0.07
N LEU A 13 -5.51 -1.88 -1.05
CA LEU A 13 -4.48 -1.03 -1.67
C LEU A 13 -5.08 0.24 -2.31
N GLN A 14 -6.21 0.11 -3.02
CA GLN A 14 -6.88 1.26 -3.63
C GLN A 14 -7.44 2.23 -2.59
N ASP A 15 -8.02 1.74 -1.49
CA ASP A 15 -8.51 2.59 -0.40
C ASP A 15 -7.37 3.38 0.25
N ILE A 16 -6.22 2.72 0.46
CA ILE A 16 -5.02 3.38 0.99
C ILE A 16 -4.52 4.45 0.03
N ILE A 17 -4.41 4.16 -1.27
CA ILE A 17 -4.02 5.14 -2.28
C ILE A 17 -4.96 6.35 -2.24
N LEU A 18 -6.27 6.14 -2.17
CA LEU A 18 -7.25 7.23 -2.09
C LEU A 18 -7.10 8.09 -0.83
N LYS A 19 -6.87 7.47 0.33
CA LYS A 19 -6.64 8.20 1.60
C LYS A 19 -5.36 9.02 1.54
N VAL A 20 -4.29 8.46 0.98
CA VAL A 20 -3.01 9.18 0.82
C VAL A 20 -3.11 10.29 -0.21
N ASP A 21 -3.78 10.07 -1.35
CA ASP A 21 -4.02 11.09 -2.38
C ASP A 21 -4.83 12.28 -1.84
N ARG A 22 -5.86 12.03 -1.03
CA ARG A 22 -6.61 13.10 -0.34
C ARG A 22 -5.69 13.93 0.56
N THR A 23 -4.84 13.25 1.32
CA THR A 23 -3.90 13.92 2.23
C THR A 23 -2.86 14.72 1.45
N LEU A 24 -2.36 14.21 0.32
CA LEU A 24 -1.46 14.93 -0.59
C LEU A 24 -2.11 16.19 -1.19
N HIS A 25 -3.41 16.13 -1.48
CA HIS A 25 -4.16 17.27 -1.97
C HIS A 25 -4.30 18.37 -0.91
N GLU A 26 -4.47 18.00 0.36
CA GLU A 26 -4.57 18.92 1.49
C GLU A 26 -3.20 19.41 1.97
N ARG A 27 -2.17 18.56 1.88
CA ARG A 27 -0.81 18.83 2.35
C ARG A 27 0.20 18.15 1.44
N TYR A 28 0.95 18.96 0.71
CA TYR A 28 2.03 18.44 -0.12
C TYR A 28 3.11 17.75 0.73
N CYS A 29 3.41 16.50 0.39
CA CYS A 29 4.38 15.67 1.10
C CYS A 29 5.08 14.71 0.13
N THR A 30 6.35 15.00 -0.18
CA THR A 30 7.12 14.22 -1.17
C THR A 30 7.27 12.73 -0.80
N PRO A 31 7.45 12.33 0.48
CA PRO A 31 7.41 10.90 0.86
C PRO A 31 6.09 10.20 0.52
N LEU A 32 4.95 10.86 0.73
CA LEU A 32 3.64 10.30 0.44
C LEU A 32 3.40 10.17 -1.07
N GLU A 33 3.92 11.11 -1.86
CA GLU A 33 3.79 11.07 -3.33
C GLU A 33 4.56 9.87 -3.91
N ALA A 34 5.77 9.62 -3.41
CA ALA A 34 6.53 8.42 -3.75
C ALA A 34 5.81 7.14 -3.32
N ALA A 35 5.24 7.12 -2.11
CA ALA A 35 4.46 6.00 -1.59
C ALA A 35 3.24 5.67 -2.47
N VAL A 36 2.46 6.68 -2.88
CA VAL A 36 1.32 6.48 -3.79
C VAL A 36 1.76 5.92 -5.13
N ARG A 37 2.84 6.42 -5.70
CA ARG A 37 3.37 5.95 -6.98
C ARG A 37 3.70 4.46 -6.90
N ASP A 38 4.39 4.05 -5.85
CA ASP A 38 4.78 2.66 -5.61
C ASP A 38 3.57 1.75 -5.38
N LEU A 39 2.61 2.19 -4.55
CA LEU A 39 1.36 1.46 -4.33
C LEU A 39 0.54 1.28 -5.62
N ARG A 40 0.51 2.30 -6.50
CA ARG A 40 -0.16 2.20 -7.81
C ARG A 40 0.48 1.16 -8.72
N VAL A 41 1.81 1.03 -8.70
CA VAL A 41 2.52 -0.02 -9.45
C VAL A 41 2.11 -1.39 -8.92
N ILE A 42 2.10 -1.56 -7.60
CA ILE A 42 1.70 -2.83 -6.96
C ILE A 42 0.24 -3.18 -7.30
N ALA A 43 -0.67 -2.22 -7.24
CA ALA A 43 -2.07 -2.41 -7.63
C ALA A 43 -2.20 -2.83 -9.10
N GLN A 44 -1.39 -2.27 -10.01
CA GLN A 44 -1.39 -2.68 -11.42
C GLN A 44 -0.89 -4.12 -11.61
N VAL A 45 0.16 -4.52 -10.88
CA VAL A 45 0.70 -5.89 -10.92
C VAL A 45 -0.35 -6.89 -10.44
N LEU A 46 -1.03 -6.58 -9.33
CA LEU A 46 -2.13 -7.38 -8.80
C LEU A 46 -3.29 -7.51 -9.78
N LYS A 47 -3.68 -6.39 -10.41
CA LYS A 47 -4.74 -6.38 -11.44
C LYS A 47 -4.40 -7.23 -12.66
N ARG A 48 -3.11 -7.38 -12.97
CA ARG A 48 -2.63 -8.26 -14.06
C ARG A 48 -2.49 -9.72 -13.64
N ASN A 49 -2.83 -10.07 -12.39
CA ASN A 49 -2.53 -11.39 -11.80
C ASN A 49 -1.06 -11.78 -11.93
N GLU A 50 -0.16 -10.79 -11.99
CA GLU A 50 1.28 -11.02 -12.03
C GLU A 50 1.79 -11.30 -10.60
N LYS A 51 2.83 -12.14 -10.50
CA LYS A 51 3.44 -12.44 -9.19
C LYS A 51 4.12 -11.20 -8.62
N LEU A 52 3.88 -10.93 -7.34
CA LEU A 52 4.60 -9.89 -6.62
C LEU A 52 6.08 -10.27 -6.49
N THR A 53 6.96 -9.34 -6.84
CA THR A 53 8.41 -9.53 -6.71
C THR A 53 8.88 -9.03 -5.34
N PRO A 54 10.07 -9.45 -4.87
CA PRO A 54 10.67 -8.89 -3.66
C PRO A 54 10.89 -7.38 -3.69
N GLN A 55 10.92 -6.77 -4.88
CA GLN A 55 11.01 -5.32 -5.04
C GLN A 55 9.66 -4.65 -4.71
N HIS A 56 8.54 -5.25 -5.12
CA HIS A 56 7.20 -4.76 -4.78
C HIS A 56 6.96 -4.77 -3.26
N VAL A 57 7.43 -5.80 -2.55
CA VAL A 57 7.35 -5.86 -1.07
C VAL A 57 8.13 -4.72 -0.42
N ARG A 58 9.34 -4.44 -0.92
CA ARG A 58 10.17 -3.34 -0.40
C ARG A 58 9.54 -1.97 -0.65
N SER A 59 8.97 -1.76 -1.83
CA SER A 59 8.21 -0.56 -2.15
C SER A 59 7.00 -0.40 -1.23
N LEU A 60 6.30 -1.50 -0.93
CA LEU A 60 5.15 -1.49 -0.01
C LEU A 60 5.57 -1.09 1.42
N LEU A 61 6.64 -1.72 1.95
CA LEU A 61 7.22 -1.37 3.25
C LEU A 61 7.65 0.11 3.36
N SER A 62 8.28 0.62 2.30
CA SER A 62 8.66 2.03 2.22
C SER A 62 7.42 2.93 2.23
N ALA A 63 6.37 2.56 1.49
CA ALA A 63 5.10 3.27 1.49
C ALA A 63 4.43 3.23 2.88
N SER A 64 4.41 2.08 3.56
CA SER A 64 3.86 1.93 4.92
C SER A 64 4.54 2.87 5.91
N THR A 65 5.87 2.95 5.84
CA THR A 65 6.66 3.83 6.70
C THR A 65 6.35 5.30 6.41
N ALA A 66 6.33 5.69 5.14
CA ALA A 66 6.01 7.06 4.75
C ALA A 66 4.59 7.46 5.18
N VAL A 67 3.61 6.56 5.04
CA VAL A 67 2.23 6.82 5.45
C VAL A 67 2.08 6.88 6.96
N ARG A 68 2.73 6.00 7.72
CA ARG A 68 2.75 6.09 9.19
C ARG A 68 3.30 7.43 9.66
N ASP A 69 4.46 7.81 9.13
CA ASP A 69 5.20 8.97 9.61
C ASP A 69 4.54 10.30 9.21
N ASN A 70 3.74 10.33 8.12
CA ASN A 70 3.15 11.56 7.59
C ASN A 70 1.63 11.65 7.72
N LEU A 71 0.90 10.54 7.61
CA LEU A 71 -0.56 10.51 7.74
C LEU A 71 -0.99 10.34 9.21
N GLN A 72 -0.12 9.78 10.06
CA GLN A 72 -0.41 9.43 11.46
C GLN A 72 -1.74 8.67 11.61
N SER A 73 -2.09 7.86 10.61
CA SER A 73 -3.33 7.10 10.58
C SER A 73 -3.03 5.65 10.91
N ASP A 74 -3.26 5.28 12.16
CA ASP A 74 -3.06 3.92 12.66
C ASP A 74 -3.87 2.91 11.85
N GLU A 75 -5.08 3.27 11.43
CA GLU A 75 -5.94 2.41 10.60
C GLU A 75 -5.31 2.09 9.23
N VAL A 76 -4.67 3.07 8.59
CA VAL A 76 -4.03 2.87 7.28
C VAL A 76 -2.74 2.07 7.45
N PHE A 77 -2.02 2.29 8.54
CA PHE A 77 -0.81 1.54 8.86
C PHE A 77 -1.11 0.07 9.16
N ASP A 78 -2.12 -0.23 9.97
CA ASP A 78 -2.55 -1.60 10.28
C ASP A 78 -2.95 -2.35 9.01
N ARG A 79 -3.66 -1.70 8.09
CA ARG A 79 -4.02 -2.29 6.80
C ARG A 79 -2.80 -2.56 5.93
N MET A 80 -1.76 -1.72 5.98
CA MET A 80 -0.51 -1.99 5.26
C MET A 80 0.28 -3.15 5.85
N LEU A 81 0.20 -3.37 7.17
CA LEU A 81 0.76 -4.56 7.81
C LEU A 81 -0.01 -5.81 7.40
N ASP A 82 -1.35 -5.77 7.39
CA ASP A 82 -2.19 -6.86 6.89
C ASP A 82 -1.80 -7.24 5.43
N ILE A 83 -1.48 -6.23 4.60
CA ILE A 83 -0.99 -6.44 3.23
C ILE A 83 0.38 -7.12 3.23
N GLU A 84 1.31 -6.64 4.05
CA GLU A 84 2.65 -7.23 4.14
C GLU A 84 2.59 -8.70 4.53
N ASP A 85 1.81 -9.02 5.58
CA ASP A 85 1.63 -10.38 6.08
C ASP A 85 1.06 -11.29 4.99
N TYR A 86 0.06 -10.84 4.25
CA TYR A 86 -0.50 -11.59 3.13
C TYR A 86 0.54 -11.87 2.03
N ILE A 87 1.36 -10.88 1.67
CA ILE A 87 2.38 -11.06 0.64
C ILE A 87 3.50 -11.99 1.12
N GLN A 88 3.88 -11.92 2.39
CA GLN A 88 4.86 -12.84 2.98
C GLN A 88 4.32 -14.27 3.03
N ALA A 89 3.03 -14.46 3.34
CA ALA A 89 2.38 -15.76 3.38
C ALA A 89 2.19 -16.42 2.00
N ASN A 90 2.15 -15.63 0.93
CA ASN A 90 1.96 -16.09 -0.46
C ASN A 90 3.27 -16.16 -1.29
N LYS A 91 4.45 -16.09 -0.66
CA LYS A 91 5.75 -16.34 -1.29
C LYS A 91 6.00 -17.83 -1.54
#